data_AF-A0A7S3V2K5-F1
#
_entry.id   AF-A0A7S3V2K5-F1
#
_cell.length_a   1.000
_cell.length_b   1.000
_cell.length_c   1.000
_cell.angle_alpha   90.00
_cell.angle_beta   90.00
_cell.angle_gamma   90.00
#
_symmetry.space_group_name_H-M   'P 1'
#
loop_
_entity.id
_entity.type
_entity.pdbx_description
1 polymer ?
#
loop_
_entity_poly.entity_id
_entity_poly.type
_entity_poly.pdbx_seq_one_letter_code
_entity_poly.pdbx_strand_id
1 'polypeptide(L)'
;MAAAAVAELRKKYQRDINCLSDPDRTSRKRALVRLQETFFSLNNSHSNGNSVLLDRNKVTFFQQYMEKVLVCNVVADDVEKCRELGLDILYDFLNFYLNKLPASTDPQSPDA
;
A
#
# COMPACT_ATOMS: atom_id res chain seq x y z
N MET A 1 -7.37 12.59 -13.40
CA MET A 1 -5.98 12.73 -12.91
C MET A 1 -5.52 11.62 -11.94
N ALA A 2 -6.42 10.99 -11.15
CA ALA A 2 -6.05 9.92 -10.20
C ALA A 2 -5.35 8.69 -10.85
N ALA A 3 -5.85 8.23 -12.00
CA ALA A 3 -5.32 7.04 -12.69
C ALA A 3 -3.84 7.18 -13.11
N ALA A 4 -3.39 8.39 -13.48
CA ALA A 4 -2.00 8.61 -13.87
C ALA A 4 -1.05 8.47 -12.68
N ALA A 5 -1.40 9.03 -11.52
CA ALA A 5 -0.60 8.91 -10.31
C ALA A 5 -0.54 7.45 -9.81
N VAL A 6 -1.65 6.72 -9.86
CA VAL A 6 -1.68 5.28 -9.54
C VAL A 6 -0.81 4.48 -10.52
N ALA A 7 -0.83 4.82 -11.81
CA ALA A 7 0.01 4.17 -12.81
C ALA A 7 1.50 4.43 -12.57
N GLU A 8 1.87 5.64 -12.13
CA GLU A 8 3.26 5.95 -11.77
C GLU A 8 3.70 5.21 -10.51
N LEU A 9 2.85 5.12 -9.47
CA LEU A 9 3.12 4.25 -8.31
C LEU A 9 3.30 2.79 -8.74
N ARG A 10 2.43 2.29 -9.63
CA ARG A 10 2.55 0.95 -10.19
C ARG A 10 3.88 0.74 -10.90
N LYS A 11 4.24 1.59 -11.86
CA LYS A 11 5.53 1.48 -12.57
C LYS A 11 6.70 1.48 -11.60
N LYS A 12 6.68 2.37 -10.60
CA LYS A 12 7.74 2.51 -9.62
C LYS A 12 7.94 1.24 -8.78
N TYR A 13 6.87 0.61 -8.32
CA TYR A 13 6.94 -0.52 -7.38
C TYR A 13 6.69 -1.89 -8.02
N GLN A 14 6.38 -1.95 -9.32
CA GLN A 14 6.05 -3.20 -10.02
C GLN A 14 7.14 -4.27 -9.82
N ARG A 15 8.42 -3.86 -9.83
CA ARG A 15 9.54 -4.77 -9.62
C ARG A 15 9.50 -5.41 -8.24
N ASP A 16 9.36 -4.60 -7.19
CA ASP A 16 9.34 -5.10 -5.81
C ASP A 16 8.09 -5.96 -5.56
N ILE A 17 6.92 -5.56 -6.10
CA ILE A 17 5.70 -6.38 -6.05
C ILE A 17 5.91 -7.76 -6.69
N ASN A 18 6.54 -7.82 -7.87
CA ASN A 18 6.80 -9.08 -8.54
C ASN A 18 7.75 -9.97 -7.73
N CYS A 19 8.74 -9.36 -7.05
CA CYS A 19 9.68 -10.08 -6.20
C CYS A 19 9.03 -10.70 -4.96
N LEU A 20 7.80 -10.34 -4.58
CA LEU A 20 7.09 -10.98 -3.46
C LEU A 20 6.65 -12.42 -3.74
N SER A 21 6.59 -12.81 -5.01
CA SER A 21 6.27 -14.17 -5.44
C SER A 21 7.52 -14.98 -5.82
N ASP A 22 8.72 -14.43 -5.60
CA ASP A 22 9.97 -15.07 -5.98
C ASP A 22 10.26 -16.29 -5.09
N PRO A 23 10.72 -17.42 -5.65
CA PRO A 23 11.09 -18.58 -4.84
C PRO A 23 12.24 -18.29 -3.86
N ASP A 24 13.14 -17.35 -4.16
CA ASP A 24 14.20 -16.94 -3.26
C ASP A 24 13.69 -16.03 -2.14
N ARG A 25 13.75 -16.53 -0.91
CA ARG A 25 13.40 -15.77 0.30
C ARG A 25 14.17 -14.46 0.44
N THR A 26 15.41 -14.38 -0.05
CA THR A 26 16.24 -13.19 0.09
C THR A 26 15.70 -12.05 -0.76
N SER A 27 15.26 -12.38 -1.97
CA SER A 27 14.60 -11.47 -2.91
C SER A 27 13.26 -10.99 -2.36
N ARG A 28 12.42 -11.90 -1.83
CA ARG A 28 11.16 -11.53 -1.18
C ARG A 28 11.38 -10.58 -0.01
N LYS A 29 12.30 -10.93 0.91
CA LYS A 29 12.62 -10.11 2.09
C LYS A 29 13.12 -8.71 1.72
N ARG A 30 14.02 -8.61 0.74
CA ARG A 30 14.55 -7.32 0.29
C ARG A 30 13.46 -6.44 -0.34
N ALA A 31 12.57 -7.03 -1.12
CA ALA A 31 11.43 -6.31 -1.68
C ALA A 31 10.50 -5.79 -0.57
N LEU A 32 10.19 -6.63 0.43
CA LEU A 32 9.39 -6.22 1.58
C LEU A 32 10.00 -5.06 2.35
N VAL A 33 11.31 -5.09 2.64
CA VAL A 33 11.98 -3.97 3.33
C VAL A 33 11.87 -2.65 2.55
N ARG A 34 12.07 -2.68 1.23
CA ARG A 34 11.96 -1.47 0.39
C ARG A 34 10.52 -0.94 0.32
N LEU A 35 9.56 -1.85 0.22
CA LEU A 35 8.14 -1.50 0.27
C LEU A 35 7.81 -0.89 1.63
N GLN A 36 8.27 -1.51 2.72
CA GLN A 36 8.07 -1.01 4.08
C GLN A 36 8.63 0.40 4.26
N GLU A 37 9.90 0.67 3.92
CA GLU A 37 10.49 2.03 3.98
C GLU A 37 9.66 3.06 3.21
N THR A 38 9.13 2.63 2.06
CA THR A 38 8.27 3.48 1.24
C THR A 38 6.97 3.81 1.96
N PHE A 39 6.27 2.81 2.52
CA PHE A 39 5.00 3.02 3.23
C PHE A 39 5.18 3.73 4.58
N PHE A 40 6.24 3.46 5.32
CA PHE A 40 6.58 4.18 6.55
C PHE A 40 6.91 5.66 6.30
N SER A 41 7.58 5.97 5.19
CA SER A 41 7.82 7.36 4.79
C SER A 41 6.51 8.13 4.50
N LEU A 42 5.41 7.42 4.21
CA LEU A 42 4.08 8.01 4.03
C LEU A 42 3.46 8.46 5.35
N ASN A 43 3.70 7.73 6.45
CA ASN A 43 3.16 8.08 7.77
C ASN A 43 3.89 9.27 8.41
N ASN A 44 5.18 9.46 8.10
CA ASN A 44 5.99 10.54 8.64
C ASN A 44 5.92 11.85 7.84
N SER A 45 5.32 11.84 6.65
CA SER A 45 5.13 13.06 5.88
C SER A 45 3.91 13.83 6.40
N HIS A 46 4.15 14.74 7.36
CA HIS A 46 3.24 15.85 7.66
C HIS A 46 3.17 16.81 6.46
N SER A 47 2.56 16.37 5.35
CA SER A 47 2.37 17.22 4.18
C SER A 47 1.19 18.16 4.40
N ASN A 48 1.54 19.40 4.73
CA ASN A 48 0.67 20.57 4.73
C ASN A 48 -0.20 20.64 3.45
N GLY A 49 -1.52 20.59 3.62
CA GLY A 49 -2.49 21.25 2.73
C GLY A 49 -2.94 20.56 1.43
N ASN A 50 -2.18 19.66 0.81
CA ASN A 50 -2.52 19.10 -0.54
C ASN A 50 -2.74 17.57 -0.60
N SER A 51 -2.93 16.91 0.55
CA SER A 51 -2.66 15.48 0.70
C SER A 51 -3.79 14.51 0.31
N VAL A 52 -5.06 14.91 0.29
CA VAL A 52 -6.19 13.95 0.18
C VAL A 52 -6.19 13.15 -1.13
N LEU A 53 -5.88 13.78 -2.26
CA LEU A 53 -5.80 13.10 -3.56
C LEU A 53 -4.60 12.16 -3.65
N LEU A 54 -3.46 12.56 -3.11
CA LEU A 54 -2.27 11.72 -3.01
C LEU A 54 -2.55 10.48 -2.14
N ASP A 55 -3.28 10.69 -1.05
CA ASP A 55 -3.66 9.66 -0.10
C ASP A 55 -4.68 8.69 -0.70
N ARG A 56 -5.68 9.18 -1.43
CA ARG A 56 -6.59 8.32 -2.21
C ARG A 56 -5.87 7.51 -3.28
N ASN A 57 -4.91 8.09 -4.00
CA ASN A 57 -4.14 7.35 -5.02
C ASN A 57 -3.32 6.21 -4.39
N LYS A 58 -2.74 6.41 -3.21
CA LYS A 58 -2.02 5.35 -2.48
C LYS A 58 -2.96 4.22 -2.06
N VAL A 59 -4.14 4.56 -1.57
CA VAL A 59 -5.20 3.58 -1.22
C VAL A 59 -5.60 2.77 -2.45
N THR A 60 -5.93 3.44 -3.55
CA THR A 60 -6.32 2.77 -4.79
C THR A 60 -5.20 1.88 -5.33
N PHE A 61 -3.95 2.34 -5.28
CA PHE A 61 -2.79 1.53 -5.64
C PHE A 61 -2.69 0.26 -4.78
N PHE A 62 -2.83 0.39 -3.46
CA PHE A 62 -2.73 -0.74 -2.55
C PHE A 62 -3.82 -1.79 -2.82
N GLN A 63 -5.08 -1.36 -2.89
CA GLN A 63 -6.23 -2.23 -3.15
C GLN A 63 -6.13 -2.95 -4.51
N GLN A 64 -5.65 -2.26 -5.55
CA GLN A 64 -5.57 -2.86 -6.89
C GLN A 64 -4.39 -3.82 -7.07
N TYR A 65 -3.23 -3.55 -6.47
CA TYR A 65 -1.98 -4.22 -6.86
C TYR A 65 -1.25 -4.91 -5.72
N MET A 66 -1.48 -4.52 -4.47
CA MET A 66 -0.72 -5.03 -3.32
C MET A 66 -1.53 -5.96 -2.44
N GLU A 67 -2.81 -5.68 -2.21
CA GLU A 67 -3.65 -6.41 -1.26
C GLU A 67 -3.61 -7.92 -1.51
N LYS A 68 -3.93 -8.34 -2.74
CA LYS A 68 -3.91 -9.76 -3.11
C LYS A 68 -2.52 -10.38 -2.95
N VAL A 69 -1.45 -9.67 -3.31
CA VAL A 69 -0.08 -10.21 -3.24
C VAL A 69 0.37 -10.36 -1.78
N LEU A 70 0.11 -9.36 -0.93
CA LEU A 70 0.45 -9.41 0.49
C LEU A 70 -0.36 -10.48 1.23
N VAL A 71 -1.67 -10.52 1.02
CA VAL A 71 -2.55 -11.49 1.70
C VAL A 71 -2.31 -12.92 1.21
N CYS A 72 -2.20 -13.16 -0.11
CA CYS A 72 -2.05 -14.51 -0.63
C CYS A 72 -0.62 -15.06 -0.50
N ASN A 73 0.40 -14.22 -0.70
CA ASN A 73 1.78 -14.72 -0.82
C ASN A 73 2.59 -14.47 0.44
N VAL A 74 2.36 -13.35 1.13
CA VAL A 74 3.23 -12.96 2.25
C VAL A 74 2.71 -13.46 3.59
N VAL A 75 1.39 -13.49 3.82
CA VAL A 75 0.82 -14.09 5.04
C VAL A 75 1.04 -15.61 5.08
N ALA A 76 1.05 -16.27 3.92
CA ALA A 76 1.28 -17.70 3.77
C ALA A 76 2.76 -18.05 3.47
N ASP A 77 3.68 -17.08 3.51
CA ASP A 77 5.11 -17.29 3.24
C ASP A 77 5.69 -18.32 4.21
N ASP A 78 6.60 -19.19 3.77
CA ASP A 78 7.25 -20.19 4.60
C ASP A 78 8.23 -19.57 5.61
N VAL A 79 8.75 -18.38 5.29
CA VAL A 79 9.72 -17.65 6.10
C VAL A 79 9.03 -16.68 7.04
N GLU A 80 9.20 -16.92 8.35
CA GLU A 80 8.62 -16.10 9.42
C GLU A 80 8.91 -14.61 9.28
N LYS A 81 10.16 -14.25 8.97
CA LYS A 81 10.53 -12.83 8.84
C LYS A 81 9.84 -12.14 7.66
N CYS A 82 9.53 -12.87 6.59
CA CYS A 82 8.76 -12.32 5.46
C CYS A 82 7.30 -12.09 5.89
N ARG A 83 6.71 -13.04 6.63
CA ARG A 83 5.36 -12.90 7.21
C ARG A 83 5.27 -11.65 8.09
N GLU A 84 6.21 -11.47 9.03
CA GLU A 84 6.27 -10.29 9.90
C GLU A 84 6.29 -8.99 9.10
N LEU A 85 7.23 -8.85 8.15
CA LEU A 85 7.36 -7.62 7.36
C LEU A 85 6.10 -7.33 6.52
N GLY A 86 5.45 -8.37 5.98
CA GLY A 86 4.19 -8.20 5.26
C GLY A 86 3.04 -7.75 6.15
N LEU A 87 2.95 -8.31 7.36
CA LEU A 87 1.95 -7.91 8.36
C LEU A 87 2.18 -6.48 8.84
N ASP A 88 3.43 -6.05 9.05
CA ASP A 88 3.76 -4.67 9.39
C ASP A 88 3.26 -3.71 8.31
N ILE A 89 3.56 -3.99 7.03
CA ILE A 89 3.09 -3.17 5.89
C ILE A 89 1.55 -3.09 5.86
N LEU A 90 0.87 -4.22 6.08
CA LEU A 90 -0.60 -4.26 6.15
C LEU A 90 -1.13 -3.42 7.31
N TYR A 91 -0.55 -3.56 8.49
CA TYR A 91 -0.91 -2.80 9.68
C TYR A 91 -0.75 -1.30 9.46
N ASP A 92 0.39 -0.88 8.90
CA ASP A 92 0.64 0.54 8.61
C ASP A 92 -0.32 1.09 7.58
N PHE A 93 -0.65 0.31 6.54
CA PHE A 93 -1.62 0.71 5.54
C PHE A 93 -3.01 0.86 6.16
N LEU A 94 -3.45 -0.06 7.02
CA LEU A 94 -4.73 0.03 7.70
C LEU A 94 -4.78 1.22 8.65
N ASN A 95 -3.72 1.46 9.42
CA ASN A 95 -3.60 2.64 10.26
C ASN A 95 -3.67 3.93 9.44
N PHE A 96 -2.99 3.99 8.31
CA PHE A 96 -3.08 5.12 7.40
C PHE A 96 -4.50 5.29 6.87
N TYR A 97 -5.12 4.22 6.38
CA TYR A 97 -6.46 4.23 5.81
C TYR A 97 -7.51 4.71 6.82
N LEU A 98 -7.50 4.17 8.04
CA LEU A 98 -8.47 4.49 9.09
C LEU A 98 -8.28 5.90 9.67
N ASN A 99 -7.05 6.39 9.78
CA ASN A 99 -6.76 7.67 10.44
C ASN A 99 -6.64 8.85 9.48
N LYS A 100 -6.33 8.63 8.19
CA LYS A 100 -6.06 9.71 7.21
C LYS A 100 -7.10 9.82 6.11
N LEU A 101 -7.90 8.77 5.86
CA LEU A 101 -9.04 8.87 4.96
C LEU A 101 -10.30 9.10 5.81
N PRO A 102 -10.83 10.33 5.94
CA PRO A 102 -12.15 10.49 6.52
C PRO A 102 -13.12 9.69 5.65
N ALA A 103 -13.99 8.90 6.31
CA ALA A 103 -15.16 8.31 5.67
C ALA A 103 -15.83 9.43 4.87
N SER A 104 -16.02 9.23 3.57
CA SER A 104 -16.78 10.16 2.76
C SER A 104 -18.13 10.37 3.43
N THR A 105 -18.36 11.57 3.96
CA THR A 105 -19.71 12.12 3.96
C THR A 105 -20.12 12.17 2.50
N ASP A 106 -20.98 11.25 2.09
CA ASP A 106 -21.69 11.30 0.81
C ASP A 106 -22.37 12.67 0.68
N PRO A 107 -22.09 13.44 -0.38
CA PRO A 107 -23.03 14.44 -0.86
C PRO A 107 -23.68 13.87 -2.12
N GLN A 108 -24.88 13.28 -1.98
CA GLN A 108 -26.00 13.36 -2.93
C GLN A 108 -27.00 12.21 -2.68
N SER A 109 -27.88 12.39 -1.70
CA SER A 109 -29.29 12.06 -1.94
C SER A 109 -29.89 13.30 -2.60
N PRO A 110 -30.29 13.27 -3.89
CA PRO A 110 -31.17 14.29 -4.40
C PRO A 110 -32.55 14.03 -3.78
N ASP A 111 -32.94 14.90 -2.84
CA ASP A 111 -34.35 15.17 -2.60
C ASP A 111 -34.96 15.71 -3.91
N ALA A 112 -35.79 14.89 -4.55
CA ALA A 112 -37.01 15.28 -5.30
C ALA A 112 -37.72 14.02 -5.82
#